data_AF-A0AAV7K0I0-F1
#
_entry.id   AF-A0AAV7K0I0-F1
#
_cell.length_a   1.000
_cell.length_b   1.000
_cell.length_c   1.000
_cell.angle_alpha   90.00
_cell.angle_beta   90.00
_cell.angle_gamma   90.00
#
_symmetry.space_group_name_H-M   'P 1'
#
loop_
_entity.id
_entity.type
_entity.pdbx_description
1 polymer ?
#
loop_
_entity_poly.entity_id
_entity_poly.type
_entity_poly.pdbx_seq_one_letter_code
_entity_poly.pdbx_strand_id
1 'polypeptide(L)'
;MQKNDLQLYDSYLLPCAKSSAAQILPILHELIKDIENCNLQIQVICTDNYPLNVNLFKLLSPTSNLETCVPHPLDTCRPLYLIFDFVHIIKTARNNWIHQIDSNRTFSCSSFVPCEYTLKVPFQDLRNLFKLEQNSVAKTAHRLPAQSCWPSSLEDRMSI
;
A
#
# COMPACT_ATOMS: atom_id res chain seq x y z
N MET A 1 17.58 8.97 -36.48
CA MET A 1 16.66 9.21 -35.35
C MET A 1 16.36 7.87 -34.70
N GLN A 2 16.59 7.72 -33.39
CA GLN A 2 16.32 6.56 -32.49
C GLN A 2 17.53 6.16 -31.64
N LYS A 3 18.10 7.10 -30.87
CA LYS A 3 19.10 6.76 -29.82
C LYS A 3 18.98 7.57 -28.53
N ASN A 4 18.03 8.51 -28.43
CA ASN A 4 17.95 9.45 -27.30
C ASN A 4 16.90 9.05 -26.25
N ASP A 5 15.93 8.19 -26.56
CA ASP A 5 14.84 7.89 -25.63
C ASP A 5 15.21 6.87 -24.54
N LEU A 6 16.26 6.07 -24.75
CA LEU A 6 16.71 5.05 -23.79
C LEU A 6 17.66 5.60 -22.71
N GLN A 7 18.37 6.71 -22.96
CA GLN A 7 19.29 7.30 -21.96
C GLN A 7 18.56 8.04 -20.83
N LEU A 8 17.31 8.47 -21.06
CA LEU A 8 16.52 9.20 -20.06
C LEU A 8 16.00 8.28 -18.94
N TYR A 9 15.84 6.98 -19.21
CA TYR A 9 15.41 6.00 -18.22
C TYR A 9 16.55 5.60 -17.27
N ASP A 10 17.78 5.50 -17.78
CA ASP A 10 18.94 5.10 -16.99
C ASP A 10 19.40 6.19 -16.00
N SER A 11 19.09 7.47 -16.25
CA SER A 11 19.49 8.58 -15.37
C SER A 11 18.76 8.63 -14.03
N TYR A 12 17.60 7.96 -13.91
CA TYR A 12 16.83 7.90 -12.65
C TYR A 12 16.90 6.52 -11.97
N LEU A 13 17.69 5.57 -12.50
CA LEU A 13 17.94 4.29 -11.85
C LEU A 13 18.92 4.46 -10.69
N LEU A 14 18.38 4.67 -9.49
CA LEU A 14 19.19 4.77 -8.28
C LEU A 14 19.46 3.37 -7.69
N PRO A 15 20.70 3.07 -7.28
CA PRO A 15 20.99 1.84 -6.54
C PRO A 15 20.18 1.79 -5.25
N CYS A 16 19.19 0.89 -5.20
CA CYS A 16 18.21 0.80 -4.11
C CYS A 16 18.81 0.38 -2.75
N ALA A 17 20.05 -0.13 -2.72
CA ALA A 17 20.57 -0.83 -1.55
C ALA A 17 20.89 0.06 -0.33
N LYS A 18 20.99 1.39 -0.46
CA LYS A 18 21.33 2.31 0.66
C LYS A 18 20.74 3.73 0.56
N SER A 19 19.79 3.98 -0.34
CA SER A 19 19.23 5.32 -0.51
C SER A 19 18.33 5.69 0.67
N SER A 20 18.51 6.89 1.22
CA SER A 20 17.60 7.44 2.22
C SER A 20 16.48 8.24 1.54
N ALA A 21 15.34 8.40 2.23
CA ALA A 21 14.26 9.25 1.75
C ALA A 21 14.73 10.69 1.47
N ALA A 22 15.67 11.21 2.27
CA ALA A 22 16.26 12.52 2.09
C ALA A 22 17.13 12.63 0.82
N GLN A 23 17.76 11.54 0.38
CA GLN A 23 18.51 11.50 -0.88
C GLN A 23 17.59 11.40 -2.10
N ILE A 24 16.42 10.76 -1.95
CA ILE A 24 15.45 10.59 -3.04
C ILE A 24 14.60 11.84 -3.25
N LEU A 25 14.30 12.59 -2.19
CA LEU A 25 13.48 13.81 -2.25
C LEU A 25 13.94 14.80 -3.34
N PRO A 26 15.20 15.27 -3.40
CA PRO A 26 15.61 16.24 -4.43
C PRO A 26 15.44 15.69 -5.85
N ILE A 27 15.65 14.40 -6.04
CA ILE A 27 15.51 13.72 -7.33
C ILE A 27 14.03 13.66 -7.74
N LEU A 28 13.14 13.39 -6.79
CA LEU A 28 11.70 13.44 -7.02
C LEU A 28 11.25 14.86 -7.39
N HIS A 29 11.76 15.89 -6.73
CA HIS A 29 11.46 17.28 -7.08
C HIS A 29 11.93 17.64 -8.50
N GLU A 30 13.13 17.20 -8.88
CA GLU A 30 13.66 17.40 -10.23
C GLU A 30 12.80 16.66 -11.27
N LEU A 31 12.42 15.41 -11.00
CA LEU A 31 11.53 14.64 -11.86
C LEU A 31 10.16 15.33 -12.03
N ILE A 32 9.57 15.83 -10.94
CA ILE A 32 8.30 16.57 -11.00
C ILE A 32 8.45 17.79 -11.90
N LYS A 33 9.55 18.54 -11.74
CA LYS A 33 9.87 19.71 -12.55
C LYS A 33 10.03 19.37 -14.03
N ASP A 34 10.75 18.31 -14.36
CA ASP A 34 10.99 17.92 -15.74
C ASP A 34 9.71 17.45 -16.44
N ILE A 35 8.85 16.72 -15.72
CA ILE A 35 7.53 16.31 -16.23
C ILE A 35 6.62 17.53 -16.44
N GLU A 36 6.56 18.48 -15.50
CA GLU A 36 5.72 19.68 -15.65
C GLU A 36 6.24 20.62 -16.74
N ASN A 37 7.56 20.70 -16.96
CA ASN A 37 8.14 21.42 -18.09
C ASN A 37 7.71 20.85 -19.44
N CYS A 38 7.29 19.59 -19.48
CA CYS A 38 6.71 18.95 -20.66
C CYS A 38 5.19 19.20 -20.79
N ASN A 39 4.63 20.18 -20.06
CA ASN A 39 3.19 20.49 -20.01
C ASN A 39 2.31 19.35 -19.49
N LEU A 40 2.87 18.43 -18.69
CA LEU A 40 2.11 17.39 -17.99
C LEU A 40 1.94 17.77 -16.52
N GLN A 41 0.72 17.69 -15.99
CA GLN A 41 0.46 18.05 -14.60
C GLN A 41 0.47 16.82 -13.70
N ILE A 42 1.31 16.84 -12.67
CA ILE A 42 1.33 15.78 -11.65
C ILE A 42 0.31 16.13 -10.57
N GLN A 43 -0.66 15.24 -10.37
CA GLN A 43 -1.71 15.40 -9.37
C GLN A 43 -1.55 14.41 -8.20
N VAL A 44 -0.93 13.26 -8.46
CA VAL A 44 -0.87 12.14 -7.52
C VAL A 44 0.49 11.48 -7.57
N ILE A 45 1.04 11.14 -6.41
CA ILE A 45 2.16 10.22 -6.27
C ILE A 45 1.64 8.95 -5.60
N CYS A 46 1.82 7.81 -6.26
CA CYS A 46 1.41 6.50 -5.76
C CYS A 46 2.66 5.65 -5.46
N THR A 47 2.77 5.09 -4.26
CA THR A 47 3.89 4.23 -3.85
C THR A 47 3.41 3.02 -3.05
N ASP A 48 4.28 2.06 -2.78
CA ASP A 48 4.01 1.02 -1.79
C ASP A 48 4.17 1.56 -0.35
N ASN A 49 3.73 0.80 0.65
CA ASN A 49 3.86 1.18 2.07
C ASN A 49 5.22 0.74 2.66
N TYR A 50 6.31 0.79 1.88
CA TYR A 50 7.64 0.49 2.38
C TYR A 50 8.17 1.65 3.27
N PRO A 51 8.88 1.39 4.40
CA PRO A 51 9.27 2.44 5.34
C PRO A 51 10.01 3.63 4.73
N LEU A 52 10.82 3.41 3.70
CA LEU A 52 11.49 4.49 2.97
C LEU A 52 10.48 5.41 2.26
N ASN A 53 9.45 4.85 1.61
CA ASN A 53 8.41 5.62 0.92
C ASN A 53 7.50 6.36 1.91
N VAL A 54 7.19 5.73 3.05
CA VAL A 54 6.49 6.41 4.16
C VAL A 54 7.29 7.61 4.64
N ASN A 55 8.61 7.46 4.81
CA ASN A 55 9.47 8.57 5.22
C ASN A 55 9.59 9.64 4.13
N LEU A 56 9.59 9.26 2.85
CA LEU A 56 9.56 10.20 1.73
C LEU A 56 8.27 11.04 1.74
N PHE A 57 7.12 10.42 1.95
CA PHE A 57 5.84 11.14 2.07
C PHE A 57 5.81 12.09 3.27
N LYS A 58 6.38 11.69 4.41
CA LYS A 58 6.56 12.59 5.55
C LYS A 58 7.45 13.79 5.20
N LEU A 59 8.55 13.58 4.48
CA LEU A 59 9.44 14.66 4.06
C LEU A 59 8.81 15.60 3.02
N LEU A 60 7.88 15.11 2.20
CA LEU A 60 7.09 15.94 1.29
C LEU A 60 6.04 16.79 2.04
N SER A 61 5.61 16.37 3.22
CA SER A 61 4.66 17.13 4.03
C SER A 61 5.35 18.31 4.74
N PRO A 62 4.74 19.52 4.72
CA PRO A 62 5.21 20.66 5.49
C PRO A 62 5.28 20.40 7.00
N THR A 63 4.43 19.49 7.52
CA THR A 63 4.37 19.19 8.96
C THR A 63 5.29 18.04 9.37
N SER A 64 6.01 17.43 8.42
CA SER A 64 6.78 16.20 8.64
C SER A 64 5.94 14.99 9.11
N ASN A 65 4.62 15.07 8.99
CA ASN A 65 3.70 13.97 9.27
C ASN A 65 3.24 13.30 7.98
N LEU A 66 2.64 12.12 8.13
CA LEU A 66 2.05 11.42 6.99
C LEU A 66 0.71 12.08 6.66
N GLU A 67 0.68 12.82 5.54
CA GLU A 67 -0.50 13.49 5.02
C GLU A 67 -0.90 12.88 3.68
N THR A 68 -2.20 12.85 3.39
CA THR A 68 -2.75 12.33 2.12
C THR A 68 -2.79 13.38 1.01
N CYS A 69 -2.60 14.66 1.38
CA CYS A 69 -2.62 15.80 0.49
C CYS A 69 -1.64 16.85 1.00
N VAL A 70 -0.71 17.28 0.15
CA VAL A 70 0.28 18.30 0.45
C VAL A 70 0.25 19.39 -0.64
N PRO A 71 0.79 20.60 -0.41
CA PRO A 71 0.95 21.59 -1.46
C PRO A 71 1.88 21.09 -2.57
N HIS A 72 1.54 21.33 -3.83
CA HIS A 72 2.38 20.94 -4.96
C HIS A 72 3.71 21.72 -4.95
N PRO A 73 4.87 21.07 -5.15
CA PRO A 73 6.18 21.70 -4.94
C PRO A 73 6.52 22.83 -5.93
N LEU A 74 5.85 22.88 -7.09
CA LEU A 74 6.02 23.94 -8.10
C LEU A 74 4.93 25.02 -8.03
N ASP A 75 3.84 24.76 -7.31
CA ASP A 75 2.68 25.64 -7.22
C ASP A 75 1.89 25.33 -5.95
N THR A 76 2.11 26.13 -4.92
CA THR A 76 1.53 25.90 -3.59
C THR A 76 0.01 26.03 -3.54
N CYS A 77 -0.62 26.59 -4.59
CA CYS A 77 -2.08 26.66 -4.69
C CYS A 77 -2.70 25.34 -5.17
N ARG A 78 -1.91 24.42 -5.74
CA ARG A 78 -2.40 23.11 -6.21
C ARG A 78 -2.18 22.02 -5.15
N PRO A 79 -3.16 21.11 -4.95
CA PRO A 79 -2.95 19.93 -4.14
C PRO A 79 -2.12 18.89 -4.90
N LEU A 80 -1.25 18.20 -4.16
CA LEU A 80 -0.57 16.98 -4.58
C LEU A 80 -1.01 15.85 -3.65
N TYR A 81 -1.66 14.84 -4.20
CA TYR A 81 -2.15 13.71 -3.42
C TYR A 81 -1.09 12.63 -3.26
N LEU A 82 -0.93 12.14 -2.03
CA LEU A 82 0.01 11.09 -1.67
C LEU A 82 -0.78 9.83 -1.32
N ILE A 83 -0.63 8.79 -2.14
CA ILE A 83 -1.44 7.57 -2.04
C ILE A 83 -0.53 6.35 -1.90
N PHE A 84 -0.89 5.45 -1.00
CA PHE A 84 -0.33 4.10 -1.00
C PHE A 84 -1.18 3.18 -1.85
N ASP A 85 -0.53 2.31 -2.60
CA ASP A 85 -1.21 1.33 -3.42
C ASP A 85 -2.14 0.44 -2.58
N PHE A 86 -3.41 0.41 -2.97
CA PHE A 86 -4.48 -0.28 -2.27
C PHE A 86 -4.22 -1.79 -2.16
N VAL A 87 -3.55 -2.42 -3.14
CA VAL A 87 -3.27 -3.86 -3.06
C VAL A 87 -2.30 -4.16 -1.92
N HIS A 88 -1.36 -3.27 -1.65
CA HIS A 88 -0.42 -3.40 -0.54
C HIS A 88 -1.10 -3.16 0.81
N ILE A 89 -2.08 -2.25 0.87
CA ILE A 89 -2.89 -2.01 2.08
C ILE A 89 -3.71 -3.27 2.42
N ILE A 90 -4.42 -3.84 1.45
CA ILE A 90 -5.25 -5.04 1.65
C ILE A 90 -4.38 -6.22 2.08
N LYS A 91 -3.23 -6.44 1.42
CA LYS A 91 -2.27 -7.46 1.81
C LYS A 91 -1.80 -7.28 3.26
N THR A 92 -1.46 -6.06 3.64
CA THR A 92 -1.02 -5.73 5.00
C THR A 92 -2.12 -6.03 6.02
N ALA A 93 -3.36 -5.61 5.74
CA ALA A 93 -4.49 -5.88 6.61
C ALA A 93 -4.75 -7.39 6.79
N ARG A 94 -4.73 -8.15 5.68
CA ARG A 94 -4.86 -9.61 5.68
C ARG A 94 -3.74 -10.26 6.50
N ASN A 95 -2.48 -9.89 6.26
CA ASN A 95 -1.33 -10.44 6.97
C ASN A 95 -1.39 -10.13 8.46
N ASN A 96 -1.75 -8.90 8.83
CA ASN A 96 -1.94 -8.52 10.23
C ASN A 96 -3.07 -9.33 10.88
N TRP A 97 -4.14 -9.64 10.16
CA TRP A 97 -5.23 -10.48 10.67
C TRP A 97 -4.78 -11.92 10.85
N ILE A 98 -4.12 -12.51 9.85
CA ILE A 98 -3.61 -13.89 9.93
C ILE A 98 -2.60 -14.01 11.07
N HIS A 99 -1.68 -13.05 11.24
CA HIS A 99 -0.58 -13.15 12.21
C HIS A 99 -0.89 -12.55 13.59
N GLN A 100 -2.16 -12.33 13.92
CA GLN A 100 -2.57 -11.96 15.28
C GLN A 100 -2.11 -13.02 16.30
N ILE A 101 -1.72 -12.55 17.49
CA ILE A 101 -1.10 -13.37 18.53
C ILE A 101 -2.13 -14.23 19.28
N ASP A 102 -3.39 -13.80 19.34
CA ASP A 102 -4.42 -14.55 20.04
C ASP A 102 -4.72 -15.90 19.36
N SER A 103 -5.21 -16.86 20.13
CA SER A 103 -5.47 -18.23 19.66
C SER A 103 -6.41 -18.30 18.46
N ASN A 104 -7.33 -17.34 18.34
CA ASN A 104 -8.34 -17.29 17.29
C ASN A 104 -7.99 -16.33 16.14
N ARG A 105 -6.84 -15.66 16.23
CA ARG A 105 -6.36 -14.64 15.28
C ARG A 105 -7.43 -13.58 15.01
N THR A 106 -7.81 -12.87 16.06
CA THR A 106 -8.98 -11.99 16.11
C THR A 106 -8.61 -10.56 15.73
N PHE A 107 -9.15 -10.07 14.62
CA PHE A 107 -9.06 -8.66 14.28
C PHE A 107 -10.13 -7.88 15.05
N SER A 108 -9.73 -6.80 15.73
CA SER A 108 -10.65 -5.92 16.44
C SER A 108 -10.78 -4.60 15.69
N CYS A 109 -12.00 -4.24 15.32
CA CYS A 109 -12.30 -2.99 14.63
C CYS A 109 -13.35 -2.22 15.44
N SER A 110 -13.07 -0.96 15.74
CA SER A 110 -14.08 -0.05 16.27
C SER A 110 -15.13 0.22 15.19
N SER A 111 -16.41 0.21 15.55
CA SER A 111 -17.47 0.54 14.59
C SER A 111 -17.22 1.92 13.96
N PHE A 112 -17.44 2.02 12.65
CA PHE A 112 -17.40 3.31 11.92
C PHE A 112 -18.61 4.20 12.26
N VAL A 113 -19.63 3.62 12.88
CA VAL A 113 -20.79 4.32 13.42
C VAL A 113 -20.46 4.73 14.87
N PRO A 114 -20.94 5.88 15.38
CA PRO A 114 -20.79 6.29 16.79
C PRO A 114 -21.51 5.38 17.81
N CYS A 115 -21.69 4.09 17.50
CA CYS A 115 -22.05 3.07 18.45
C CYS A 115 -20.77 2.46 19.04
N GLU A 116 -20.63 2.53 20.36
CA GLU A 116 -19.46 2.10 21.14
C GLU A 116 -19.25 0.57 21.21
N TYR A 117 -19.59 -0.20 20.18
CA TYR A 117 -19.24 -1.62 20.15
C TYR A 117 -17.98 -1.86 19.32
N THR A 118 -17.10 -2.70 19.85
CA THR A 118 -15.92 -3.20 19.15
C THR A 118 -16.31 -4.49 18.42
N LEU A 119 -16.17 -4.50 17.10
CA LEU A 119 -16.31 -5.71 16.29
C LEU A 119 -15.07 -6.57 16.48
N LYS A 120 -15.27 -7.83 16.88
CA LYS A 120 -14.22 -8.85 16.93
C LYS A 120 -14.48 -9.84 15.82
N VAL A 121 -13.50 -10.00 14.94
CA VAL A 121 -13.59 -10.86 13.77
C VAL A 121 -12.49 -11.92 13.85
N PRO A 122 -12.77 -13.10 14.42
CA PRO A 122 -11.84 -14.22 14.44
C PRO A 122 -11.51 -14.71 13.04
N PHE A 123 -10.23 -14.89 12.71
CA PHE A 123 -9.86 -15.57 11.47
C PHE A 123 -10.30 -17.04 11.47
N GLN A 124 -10.46 -17.62 12.67
CA GLN A 124 -10.96 -18.98 12.84
C GLN A 124 -12.36 -19.19 12.23
N ASP A 125 -13.19 -18.15 12.14
CA ASP A 125 -14.52 -18.26 11.53
C ASP A 125 -14.42 -18.54 10.02
N LEU A 126 -13.44 -17.96 9.33
CA LEU A 126 -13.16 -18.26 7.92
C LEU A 126 -12.72 -19.72 7.73
N ARG A 127 -11.90 -20.24 8.64
CA ARG A 127 -11.47 -21.65 8.62
C ARG A 127 -12.63 -22.60 8.90
N ASN A 128 -13.54 -22.22 9.80
CA ASN A 128 -14.73 -22.99 10.11
C ASN A 128 -15.68 -23.01 8.89
N LEU A 129 -15.89 -21.85 8.25
CA LEU A 129 -16.67 -21.74 7.01
C LEU A 129 -16.11 -22.66 5.91
N PHE A 130 -14.80 -22.62 5.69
CA PHE A 130 -14.15 -23.50 4.70
C PHE A 130 -14.39 -24.99 5.00
N LYS A 131 -14.24 -25.40 6.27
CA LYS A 131 -14.47 -26.80 6.69
C LYS A 131 -15.93 -27.23 6.53
N LEU A 132 -16.87 -26.34 6.86
CA LEU A 132 -18.31 -26.61 6.72
C LEU A 132 -18.70 -26.83 5.25
N GLU A 133 -18.11 -26.06 4.33
CA GLU A 133 -18.44 -26.14 2.91
C GLU A 133 -17.61 -27.17 2.14
N GLN A 134 -16.59 -27.79 2.75
CA GLN A 134 -15.66 -28.69 2.07
C GLN A 134 -16.37 -29.83 1.33
N ASN A 135 -17.43 -30.38 1.96
CA ASN A 135 -18.22 -31.49 1.45
C ASN A 135 -19.60 -31.06 0.90
N SER A 136 -19.88 -29.76 0.84
CA SER A 136 -21.15 -29.25 0.32
C SER A 136 -21.13 -29.22 -1.21
N VAL A 137 -22.24 -29.63 -1.82
CA VAL A 137 -22.45 -29.55 -3.28
C VAL A 137 -22.59 -28.09 -3.73
N ALA A 138 -23.25 -27.26 -2.91
CA ALA A 138 -23.37 -25.82 -3.14
C ALA A 138 -22.51 -25.07 -2.12
N LYS A 139 -21.53 -24.31 -2.61
CA LYS A 139 -20.61 -23.51 -1.79
C LYS A 139 -20.96 -22.05 -1.90
N THR A 140 -21.29 -21.41 -0.78
CA THR A 140 -21.52 -19.96 -0.73
C THR A 140 -20.19 -19.21 -0.78
N ALA A 141 -19.13 -19.76 -0.18
CA ALA A 141 -17.78 -19.22 -0.17
C ALA A 141 -16.86 -19.94 -1.19
N HIS A 142 -17.34 -20.17 -2.41
CA HIS A 142 -16.56 -20.85 -3.47
C HIS A 142 -15.21 -20.17 -3.83
N ARG A 143 -15.05 -18.87 -3.49
CA ARG A 143 -13.81 -18.10 -3.68
C ARG A 143 -12.87 -18.10 -2.47
N LEU A 144 -13.15 -18.91 -1.45
CA LEU A 144 -12.27 -19.10 -0.30
C LEU A 144 -11.48 -20.40 -0.49
N PRO A 145 -10.31 -20.38 -1.13
CA PRO A 145 -9.49 -21.57 -1.28
C PRO A 145 -8.76 -21.91 0.02
N ALA A 146 -8.31 -23.16 0.14
CA ALA A 146 -7.57 -23.62 1.33
C ALA A 146 -6.32 -22.76 1.60
N GLN A 147 -5.65 -22.31 0.53
CA GLN A 147 -4.46 -21.46 0.56
C GLN A 147 -4.74 -20.12 1.24
N SER A 148 -5.96 -19.58 1.15
CA SER A 148 -6.34 -18.35 1.85
C SER A 148 -6.54 -18.56 3.34
N CYS A 149 -6.91 -19.76 3.77
CA CYS A 149 -7.14 -20.11 5.19
C CYS A 149 -5.86 -20.56 5.92
N TRP A 150 -4.91 -21.11 5.17
CA TRP A 150 -3.61 -21.59 5.65
C TRP A 150 -2.49 -21.21 4.67
N PRO A 151 -2.18 -19.91 4.53
CA PRO A 151 -1.16 -19.47 3.59
C PRO A 151 0.23 -19.91 4.03
N SER A 152 1.03 -20.34 3.06
CA SER A 152 2.48 -20.51 3.22
C SER A 152 3.20 -19.16 3.23
N SER A 153 4.47 -19.16 3.68
CA SER A 153 5.31 -17.95 3.67
C SER A 153 5.51 -17.34 2.28
N LEU A 154 5.39 -18.15 1.22
CA LEU A 154 5.43 -17.68 -0.17
C LEU A 154 4.11 -17.04 -0.59
N GLU A 155 2.98 -17.66 -0.24
CA GLU A 155 1.65 -17.16 -0.57
C GLU A 155 1.29 -15.87 0.20
N ASP A 156 1.85 -15.70 1.40
CA ASP A 156 1.75 -14.45 2.18
C ASP A 156 2.27 -13.23 1.39
N ARG A 157 3.26 -13.44 0.50
CA ARG A 157 3.88 -12.39 -0.33
C ARG A 157 3.19 -12.23 -1.69
N MET A 158 2.67 -13.32 -2.26
CA MET A 158 2.17 -13.35 -3.64
C MET A 158 0.66 -13.12 -3.77
N SER A 159 -0.13 -13.43 -2.76
CA SER A 159 -1.60 -13.35 -2.85
C SER A 159 -2.09 -11.93 -2.60
N ILE A 160 -3.03 -11.43 -3.43
CA ILE A 160 -3.83 -10.22 -3.20
C ILE A 160 -5.16 -10.68 -2.61
#